data_AF-A0A7R9DIS3-F1
#
_entry.id   AF-A0A7R9DIS3-F1
#
_cell.length_a   1.000
_cell.length_b   1.000
_cell.length_c   1.000
_cell.angle_alpha   90.00
_cell.angle_beta   90.00
_cell.angle_gamma   90.00
#
_symmetry.space_group_name_H-M   'P 1'
#
loop_
_entity.id
_entity.type
_entity.pdbx_description
1 polymer ?
#
loop_
_entity_poly.entity_id
_entity_poly.type
_entity_poly.pdbx_seq_one_letter_code
_entity_poly.pdbx_strand_id
1 'polypeptide(L)'
;MKMSEHKDHYGVENLKCKHLIKETHCGNLYCKNSEVRGTLNMGNLTAAFSSNVNVKETSDVTYYGIYIPTDVPVIENNECLHVYTDKLEVLKIMKLYKKSRFKPFKSKKDAEYFTLHGSDVQMPPLSTVVDSPTLSGEKPSLFKGPKPQEMVRFRKSIECGDEETVRSAVWENPRYFVSSGDTPAILQEGSRYNALHIASKARNAGMCVAILSIVGDPKFVAHLYGEDDPNNCRDRAEILLDLYLNTPDKGLNETPLHFAVKFGAVDVVEALVSYPQCDKELRNKYGQIPKDVSFHRADKVNPGVKHEIYSLLGDRFYVPVLRSEDNSIQPTVGDVFSPKCPP
;
A
#
# COMPACT_ATOMS: atom_id res chain seq x y z
N MET A 1 27.35 -12.72 -68.90
CA MET A 1 27.24 -12.75 -67.42
C MET A 1 26.28 -11.65 -66.98
N LYS A 2 25.12 -12.03 -66.44
CA LYS A 2 24.25 -11.17 -65.61
C LYS A 2 23.89 -12.03 -64.40
N MET A 3 24.06 -11.51 -63.19
CA MET A 3 23.70 -12.22 -61.96
C MET A 3 22.24 -11.97 -61.60
N SER A 4 21.68 -12.96 -60.89
CA SER A 4 20.28 -13.12 -60.54
C SER A 4 19.80 -12.17 -59.45
N GLU A 5 18.58 -11.66 -59.60
CA GLU A 5 17.76 -11.25 -58.47
C GLU A 5 17.19 -12.51 -57.78
N HIS A 6 17.27 -12.58 -56.46
CA HIS A 6 16.31 -13.34 -55.66
C HIS A 6 16.00 -12.52 -54.40
N LYS A 7 14.72 -12.33 -54.12
CA LYS A 7 14.22 -11.60 -52.95
C LYS A 7 14.11 -12.54 -51.76
N ASP A 8 14.60 -12.11 -50.61
CA ASP A 8 14.17 -12.65 -49.32
C ASP A 8 13.48 -11.55 -48.49
N HIS A 9 12.29 -11.90 -48.00
CA HIS A 9 11.45 -11.08 -47.15
C HIS A 9 11.77 -11.40 -45.69
N TYR A 10 12.27 -10.44 -44.90
CA TYR A 10 12.01 -10.38 -43.44
C TYR A 10 12.16 -8.94 -42.95
N GLY A 11 11.03 -8.30 -42.64
CA GLY A 11 10.99 -7.02 -41.94
C GLY A 11 10.77 -7.24 -40.45
N VAL A 12 11.63 -6.67 -39.61
CA VAL A 12 11.43 -6.58 -38.17
C VAL A 12 11.37 -5.11 -37.80
N GLU A 13 10.15 -4.59 -37.62
CA GLU A 13 9.93 -3.21 -37.20
C GLU A 13 10.31 -3.06 -35.72
N ASN A 14 11.31 -2.22 -35.45
CA ASN A 14 11.86 -2.02 -34.12
C ASN A 14 11.13 -0.83 -33.46
N LEU A 15 10.04 -1.09 -32.73
CA LEU A 15 9.28 -0.06 -32.01
C LEU A 15 10.12 0.55 -30.87
N LYS A 16 10.83 1.63 -31.17
CA LYS A 16 11.47 2.49 -30.15
C LYS A 16 10.40 3.24 -29.37
N CYS A 17 10.26 2.92 -28.08
CA CYS A 17 9.53 3.74 -27.12
C CYS A 17 10.16 5.14 -27.04
N LYS A 18 9.45 6.16 -27.55
CA LYS A 18 9.71 7.55 -27.20
C LYS A 18 9.05 7.82 -25.84
N HIS A 19 9.79 8.35 -24.89
CA HIS A 19 9.22 9.01 -23.72
C HIS A 19 9.74 10.44 -23.65
N LEU A 20 8.82 11.40 -23.56
CA LEU A 20 9.14 12.80 -23.34
C LEU A 20 9.53 12.97 -21.88
N ILE A 21 10.76 13.44 -21.64
CA ILE A 21 11.10 14.05 -20.37
C ILE A 21 10.44 15.43 -20.36
N LYS A 22 9.51 15.66 -19.42
CA LYS A 22 9.04 17.01 -19.08
C LYS A 22 9.73 17.44 -17.80
N GLU A 23 10.31 18.63 -17.84
CA GLU A 23 10.96 19.28 -16.70
C GLU A 23 9.95 19.51 -15.58
N THR A 24 10.36 19.27 -14.34
CA THR A 24 9.67 19.75 -13.13
C THR A 24 10.63 20.60 -12.31
N HIS A 25 10.18 21.79 -11.94
CA HIS A 25 11.02 22.80 -11.28
C HIS A 25 11.31 22.47 -9.80
N CYS A 26 12.43 23.01 -9.34
CA CYS A 26 12.99 22.85 -8.00
C CYS A 26 12.12 23.49 -6.90
N GLY A 27 12.03 22.80 -5.75
CA GLY A 27 11.47 23.33 -4.49
C GLY A 27 12.37 22.91 -3.32
N ASN A 28 12.98 23.90 -2.65
CA ASN A 28 14.02 23.74 -1.62
C ASN A 28 13.47 23.32 -0.23
N LEU A 29 14.43 23.18 0.72
CA LEU A 29 14.31 23.22 2.20
C LEU A 29 14.19 21.83 2.89
N TYR A 30 14.95 21.47 3.93
CA TYR A 30 16.02 22.13 4.72
C TYR A 30 17.08 21.10 5.17
N CYS A 31 18.26 21.56 5.61
CA CYS A 31 19.34 20.75 6.20
C CYS A 31 19.84 21.39 7.52
N LYS A 32 20.59 20.63 8.35
CA LYS A 32 21.08 20.93 9.74
C LYS A 32 20.03 20.66 10.84
N ASN A 33 20.33 20.23 12.07
CA ASN A 33 21.56 20.02 12.88
C ASN A 33 21.23 18.92 13.95
N SER A 34 22.12 18.32 14.77
CA SER A 34 23.59 18.22 14.92
C SER A 34 23.93 17.14 15.98
N GLU A 35 25.18 16.66 16.08
CA GLU A 35 25.62 15.71 17.12
C GLU A 35 25.76 16.33 18.52
N VAL A 36 25.42 15.58 19.59
CA VAL A 36 26.10 15.67 20.91
C VAL A 36 26.17 14.28 21.54
N ARG A 37 27.38 13.82 21.90
CA ARG A 37 27.60 12.65 22.78
C ARG A 37 27.64 13.09 24.24
N GLY A 38 27.05 12.30 25.13
CA GLY A 38 27.18 12.46 26.58
C GLY A 38 26.92 11.15 27.32
N THR A 39 27.99 10.49 27.77
CA THR A 39 27.93 9.35 28.71
C THR A 39 27.94 9.86 30.15
N LEU A 40 27.30 9.13 31.08
CA LEU A 40 27.79 8.86 32.45
C LEU A 40 26.89 7.86 33.19
N ASN A 41 27.25 7.49 34.43
CA ASN A 41 27.13 6.12 34.94
C ASN A 41 26.21 5.93 36.17
N MET A 42 25.80 4.67 36.38
CA MET A 42 25.33 3.95 37.58
C MET A 42 25.20 4.68 38.95
N GLY A 43 24.11 4.35 39.67
CA GLY A 43 23.99 4.52 41.14
C GLY A 43 22.73 3.86 41.74
N ASN A 44 22.89 2.86 42.61
CA ASN A 44 21.81 2.12 43.30
C ASN A 44 21.31 2.83 44.58
N LEU A 45 20.09 2.47 45.06
CA LEU A 45 19.69 2.21 46.48
C LEU A 45 18.15 2.02 46.57
N THR A 46 17.63 0.78 46.61
CA THR A 46 17.18 -0.01 47.78
C THR A 46 15.81 0.30 48.43
N ALA A 47 14.95 -0.74 48.37
CA ALA A 47 14.14 -1.31 49.47
C ALA A 47 12.78 -0.71 49.92
N ALA A 48 11.77 -1.59 49.83
CA ALA A 48 10.63 -1.81 50.74
C ALA A 48 9.59 -0.70 50.98
N PHE A 49 8.30 -1.02 50.76
CA PHE A 49 7.44 -1.56 51.82
C PHE A 49 6.15 -2.16 51.24
N SER A 50 5.71 -3.31 51.75
CA SER A 50 4.40 -3.90 51.45
C SER A 50 3.35 -3.44 52.45
N SER A 51 2.16 -3.04 51.98
CA SER A 51 0.97 -2.97 52.82
C SER A 51 -0.28 -3.29 51.99
N ASN A 52 -0.86 -4.47 52.23
CA ASN A 52 -2.14 -4.87 51.65
C ASN A 52 -3.26 -3.96 52.18
N VAL A 53 -4.08 -3.40 51.28
CA VAL A 53 -5.42 -2.91 51.63
C VAL A 53 -6.43 -3.60 50.73
N ASN A 54 -7.28 -4.40 51.36
CA ASN A 54 -8.36 -5.15 50.72
C ASN A 54 -9.55 -4.20 50.45
N VAL A 55 -9.88 -3.97 49.18
CA VAL A 55 -11.10 -3.24 48.79
C VAL A 55 -11.94 -4.14 47.90
N LYS A 56 -13.23 -4.22 48.27
CA LYS A 56 -14.22 -5.17 47.75
C LYS A 56 -14.52 -4.99 46.27
N GLU A 57 -14.99 -6.07 45.65
CA GLU A 57 -15.55 -6.12 44.30
C GLU A 57 -16.50 -4.95 44.02
N THR A 58 -16.10 -4.06 43.12
CA THR A 58 -17.01 -3.10 42.49
C THR A 58 -17.49 -3.69 41.17
N SER A 59 -18.79 -3.89 41.03
CA SER A 59 -19.40 -4.20 39.74
C SER A 59 -19.03 -3.13 38.70
N ASP A 60 -18.57 -3.55 37.52
CA ASP A 60 -18.08 -2.65 36.46
C ASP A 60 -19.30 -2.01 35.73
N VAL A 61 -20.01 -1.13 36.44
CA VAL A 61 -21.24 -0.47 35.96
C VAL A 61 -20.91 0.44 34.78
N THR A 62 -21.46 0.11 33.61
CA THR A 62 -21.32 0.91 32.40
C THR A 62 -22.52 1.84 32.23
N TYR A 63 -22.25 3.13 32.03
CA TYR A 63 -23.24 4.17 31.76
C TYR A 63 -23.25 4.50 30.26
N TYR A 64 -24.41 4.62 29.65
CA TYR A 64 -24.59 4.94 28.24
C TYR A 64 -25.22 6.33 28.11
N GLY A 65 -24.46 7.31 27.63
CA GLY A 65 -25.00 8.63 27.28
C GLY A 65 -25.52 8.64 25.84
N ILE A 66 -26.68 9.23 25.59
CA ILE A 66 -27.28 9.41 24.25
C ILE A 66 -27.37 10.89 23.91
N TYR A 67 -26.69 11.30 22.84
CA TYR A 67 -26.81 12.63 22.25
C TYR A 67 -27.88 12.63 21.14
N ILE A 68 -28.81 13.58 21.21
CA ILE A 68 -29.89 13.77 20.23
C ILE A 68 -29.69 15.17 19.59
N PRO A 69 -29.31 15.26 18.29
CA PRO A 69 -29.13 16.54 17.62
C PRO A 69 -30.44 17.34 17.53
N THR A 70 -30.38 18.64 17.81
CA THR A 70 -31.52 19.55 18.03
C THR A 70 -32.30 19.98 16.76
N ASP A 71 -32.44 19.08 15.79
CA ASP A 71 -33.22 19.29 14.54
C ASP A 71 -34.68 18.79 14.65
N VAL A 72 -35.16 18.49 15.86
CA VAL A 72 -36.52 17.95 16.11
C VAL A 72 -37.25 18.87 17.07
N PRO A 73 -38.46 19.38 16.75
CA PRO A 73 -39.21 20.24 17.65
C PRO A 73 -39.56 19.47 18.93
N VAL A 74 -39.08 19.99 20.06
CA VAL A 74 -39.23 19.38 21.38
C VAL A 74 -40.70 19.44 21.80
N ILE A 75 -41.32 18.27 21.97
CA ILE A 75 -42.58 18.15 22.69
C ILE A 75 -42.25 17.85 24.16
N GLU A 76 -42.52 18.85 24.98
CA GLU A 76 -42.58 18.86 26.44
C GLU A 76 -41.27 18.76 27.26
N ASN A 77 -41.21 19.70 28.22
CA ASN A 77 -40.14 19.95 29.15
C ASN A 77 -39.70 18.70 29.95
N ASN A 78 -38.44 18.32 29.79
CA ASN A 78 -37.54 18.13 30.93
C ASN A 78 -36.10 18.21 30.45
N GLU A 79 -35.22 18.78 31.29
CA GLU A 79 -33.75 18.71 31.13
C GLU A 79 -33.25 17.29 31.44
N CYS A 80 -33.75 16.31 30.68
CA CYS A 80 -33.57 14.90 30.97
C CYS A 80 -32.27 14.40 30.33
N LEU A 81 -31.18 14.45 31.09
CA LEU A 81 -29.89 13.87 30.72
C LEU A 81 -30.09 12.38 30.35
N HIS A 82 -29.99 12.05 29.07
CA HIS A 82 -30.26 10.72 28.52
C HIS A 82 -29.13 9.71 28.84
N VAL A 83 -28.98 9.39 30.12
CA VAL A 83 -27.98 8.45 30.65
C VAL A 83 -28.66 7.21 31.21
N TYR A 84 -28.34 6.06 30.61
CA TYR A 84 -28.94 4.76 30.91
C TYR A 84 -27.87 3.76 31.36
N THR A 85 -28.24 2.77 32.17
CA THR A 85 -27.36 1.64 32.52
C THR A 85 -27.73 0.35 31.78
N ASP A 86 -28.97 0.25 31.27
CA ASP A 86 -29.41 -0.86 30.41
C ASP A 86 -29.25 -0.52 28.92
N LYS A 87 -28.50 -1.37 28.21
CA LYS A 87 -28.28 -1.31 26.77
C LYS A 87 -29.58 -1.54 25.96
N LEU A 88 -30.55 -2.28 26.50
CA LEU A 88 -31.83 -2.51 25.80
C LEU A 88 -32.69 -1.25 25.74
N GLU A 89 -32.61 -0.36 26.74
CA GLU A 89 -33.32 0.93 26.72
C GLU A 89 -32.70 1.90 25.71
N VAL A 90 -31.37 1.97 25.67
CA VAL A 90 -30.63 2.73 24.65
C VAL A 90 -31.08 2.35 23.23
N LEU A 91 -31.21 1.04 22.95
CA LEU A 91 -31.65 0.55 21.65
C LEU A 91 -33.12 0.89 21.32
N LYS A 92 -34.00 1.11 22.31
CA LYS A 92 -35.36 1.63 22.07
C LYS A 92 -35.30 3.10 21.67
N ILE A 93 -34.49 3.90 22.36
CA ILE A 93 -34.35 5.34 22.11
C ILE A 93 -33.68 5.61 20.76
N MET A 94 -32.67 4.81 20.37
CA MET A 94 -32.08 4.88 19.02
C MET A 94 -33.07 4.60 17.89
N LYS A 95 -34.07 3.71 18.12
CA LYS A 95 -35.14 3.46 17.14
C LYS A 95 -36.11 4.63 17.02
N LEU A 96 -36.35 5.34 18.12
CA LEU A 96 -37.18 6.55 18.17
C LEU A 96 -36.48 7.73 17.48
N TYR A 97 -35.19 7.95 17.78
CA TYR A 97 -34.37 9.04 17.24
C TYR A 97 -33.28 8.51 16.31
N LYS A 98 -33.62 8.33 15.02
CA LYS A 98 -32.73 7.73 13.99
C LYS A 98 -31.40 8.47 13.76
N LYS A 99 -31.27 9.74 14.19
CA LYS A 99 -30.03 10.55 14.13
C LYS A 99 -29.25 10.57 15.46
N SER A 100 -29.75 9.92 16.52
CA SER A 100 -29.09 9.91 17.83
C SER A 100 -27.78 9.10 17.82
N ARG A 101 -26.84 9.50 18.66
CA ARG A 101 -25.55 8.81 18.86
C ARG A 101 -25.45 8.43 20.34
N PHE A 102 -24.97 7.24 20.65
CA PHE A 102 -24.72 6.82 22.04
C PHE A 102 -23.28 6.37 22.24
N LYS A 103 -22.77 6.49 23.47
CA LYS A 103 -21.43 6.04 23.85
C LYS A 103 -21.43 5.47 25.28
N PRO A 104 -20.74 4.34 25.54
CA PRO A 104 -20.52 3.82 26.89
C PRO A 104 -19.39 4.57 27.63
N PHE A 105 -19.55 4.72 28.94
CA PHE A 105 -18.64 5.39 29.87
C PHE A 105 -18.58 4.62 31.20
N LYS A 106 -17.44 4.71 31.91
CA LYS A 106 -17.28 4.18 33.27
C LYS A 106 -17.73 5.18 34.35
N SER A 107 -17.78 6.46 34.01
CA SER A 107 -18.24 7.55 34.89
C SER A 107 -19.60 8.06 34.42
N LYS A 108 -20.53 8.22 35.37
CA LYS A 108 -21.85 8.79 35.10
C LYS A 108 -21.77 10.23 34.59
N LYS A 109 -20.86 11.03 35.16
CA LYS A 109 -20.66 12.45 34.80
C LYS A 109 -20.21 12.62 33.34
N ASP A 110 -19.38 11.70 32.85
CA ASP A 110 -18.86 11.73 31.49
C ASP A 110 -19.99 11.39 30.49
N ALA A 111 -20.87 10.46 30.86
CA ALA A 111 -22.09 10.16 30.10
C ALA A 111 -23.06 11.35 30.07
N GLU A 112 -23.26 12.03 31.21
CA GLU A 112 -24.07 13.25 31.30
C GLU A 112 -23.50 14.36 30.41
N TYR A 113 -22.18 14.59 30.45
CA TYR A 113 -21.50 15.57 29.60
C TYR A 113 -21.70 15.29 28.10
N PHE A 114 -21.62 14.02 27.69
CA PHE A 114 -21.84 13.59 26.31
C PHE A 114 -23.29 13.80 25.83
N THR A 115 -24.30 13.67 26.71
CA THR A 115 -25.70 13.96 26.33
C THR A 115 -25.94 15.43 25.98
N LEU A 116 -25.12 16.35 26.52
CA LEU A 116 -25.22 17.80 26.30
C LEU A 116 -24.40 18.29 25.09
N HIS A 117 -23.15 17.82 24.95
CA HIS A 117 -22.20 18.38 23.98
C HIS A 117 -21.95 17.48 22.76
N GLY A 118 -22.40 16.22 22.79
CA GLY A 118 -22.13 15.24 21.74
C GLY A 118 -20.64 14.87 21.65
N SER A 119 -20.17 14.58 20.44
CA SER A 119 -18.76 14.24 20.18
C SER A 119 -17.85 15.44 19.91
N ASP A 120 -18.41 16.63 19.74
CA ASP A 120 -17.65 17.85 19.47
C ASP A 120 -17.30 18.58 20.78
N VAL A 121 -16.15 18.19 21.33
CA VAL A 121 -15.12 19.04 21.98
C VAL A 121 -14.08 18.09 22.56
N GLN A 122 -12.85 18.15 22.04
CA GLN A 122 -11.71 17.51 22.67
C GLN A 122 -11.33 18.29 23.94
N MET A 123 -11.45 17.67 25.11
CA MET A 123 -10.66 18.05 26.28
C MET A 123 -9.66 16.93 26.58
N PRO A 124 -8.40 17.26 26.94
CA PRO A 124 -7.33 16.28 27.02
C PRO A 124 -7.32 15.54 28.35
N PRO A 125 -7.13 14.21 28.33
CA PRO A 125 -6.37 13.53 29.36
C PRO A 125 -5.03 13.02 28.80
N LEU A 126 -4.00 13.19 29.62
CA LEU A 126 -2.62 12.78 29.39
C LEU A 126 -2.49 11.25 29.24
N SER A 127 -1.74 10.80 28.21
CA SER A 127 -1.04 9.49 28.05
C SER A 127 -1.40 8.69 26.79
N THR A 128 -0.50 8.77 25.79
CA THR A 128 -0.03 7.65 24.94
C THR A 128 -1.02 6.58 24.44
N VAL A 129 -1.52 6.74 23.21
CA VAL A 129 -1.15 5.88 22.05
C VAL A 129 -1.13 6.79 20.81
N VAL A 130 -0.19 6.58 19.89
CA VAL A 130 -0.12 7.33 18.62
C VAL A 130 -0.95 6.61 17.57
N ASP A 131 -2.18 7.05 17.35
CA ASP A 131 -2.95 6.78 16.14
C ASP A 131 -3.00 8.05 15.28
N SER A 132 -2.43 7.96 14.08
CA SER A 132 -2.48 9.02 13.08
C SER A 132 -3.92 9.29 12.63
N PRO A 133 -4.34 10.55 12.40
CA PRO A 133 -5.73 10.85 12.09
C PRO A 133 -6.11 10.40 10.68
N THR A 134 -6.87 9.31 10.56
CA THR A 134 -7.57 8.92 9.33
C THR A 134 -8.72 9.89 9.04
N LEU A 135 -8.39 10.98 8.36
CA LEU A 135 -9.35 11.90 7.76
C LEU A 135 -9.95 11.32 6.46
N SER A 136 -10.71 10.23 6.58
CA SER A 136 -11.49 9.66 5.47
C SER A 136 -12.98 9.61 5.82
N GLY A 137 -13.66 10.74 5.56
CA GLY A 137 -15.12 10.79 5.41
C GLY A 137 -15.54 10.24 4.05
N GLU A 138 -15.08 9.04 3.69
CA GLU A 138 -15.26 8.46 2.36
C GLU A 138 -16.71 8.09 2.08
N LYS A 139 -17.13 8.35 0.83
CA LYS A 139 -18.43 7.95 0.30
C LYS A 139 -18.54 6.40 0.38
N PRO A 140 -19.75 5.84 0.59
CA PRO A 140 -19.93 4.39 0.56
C PRO A 140 -19.41 3.81 -0.77
N SER A 141 -18.52 2.82 -0.70
CA SER A 141 -17.83 2.34 -1.91
C SER A 141 -18.79 1.74 -2.93
N LEU A 142 -18.63 2.15 -4.19
CA LEU A 142 -19.49 1.75 -5.32
C LEU A 142 -19.55 0.22 -5.51
N PHE A 143 -18.47 -0.48 -5.18
CA PHE A 143 -18.31 -1.92 -5.38
C PHE A 143 -18.33 -2.69 -4.06
N LYS A 144 -19.11 -3.78 -4.04
CA LYS A 144 -19.07 -4.79 -2.98
C LYS A 144 -17.88 -5.72 -3.19
N GLY A 145 -17.23 -6.12 -2.10
CA GLY A 145 -16.13 -7.08 -2.15
C GLY A 145 -16.58 -8.43 -2.74
N PRO A 146 -15.76 -9.07 -3.60
CA PRO A 146 -16.04 -10.40 -4.14
C PRO A 146 -16.08 -11.47 -3.03
N LYS A 147 -16.82 -12.55 -3.27
CA LYS A 147 -16.95 -13.65 -2.30
C LYS A 147 -15.65 -14.48 -2.23
N PRO A 148 -15.38 -15.18 -1.11
CA PRO A 148 -14.18 -16.03 -0.99
C PRO A 148 -14.03 -17.09 -2.11
N GLN A 149 -15.13 -17.66 -2.59
CA GLN A 149 -15.09 -18.61 -3.72
C GLN A 149 -14.68 -17.95 -5.05
N GLU A 150 -15.13 -16.71 -5.26
CA GLU A 150 -14.80 -15.90 -6.45
C GLU A 150 -13.32 -15.49 -6.40
N MET A 151 -12.83 -15.07 -5.22
CA MET A 151 -11.41 -14.78 -4.96
C MET A 151 -10.49 -15.98 -5.21
N VAL A 152 -10.90 -17.19 -4.80
CA VAL A 152 -10.14 -18.43 -5.06
C VAL A 152 -10.10 -18.76 -6.56
N ARG A 153 -11.15 -18.47 -7.33
CA ARG A 153 -11.14 -18.64 -8.79
C ARG A 153 -10.25 -17.60 -9.47
N PHE A 154 -10.43 -16.32 -9.12
CA PHE A 154 -9.64 -15.20 -9.63
C PHE A 154 -8.13 -15.39 -9.42
N ARG A 155 -7.74 -15.85 -8.22
CA ARG A 155 -6.37 -16.30 -7.94
C ARG A 155 -5.87 -17.34 -8.93
N LYS A 156 -6.65 -18.37 -9.24
CA LYS A 156 -6.23 -19.44 -10.14
C LYS A 156 -6.00 -18.93 -11.56
N SER A 157 -6.79 -17.97 -12.02
CA SER A 157 -6.57 -17.27 -13.30
C SER A 157 -5.22 -16.53 -13.32
N ILE A 158 -4.82 -15.89 -12.22
CA ILE A 158 -3.48 -15.30 -12.07
C ILE A 158 -2.38 -16.39 -12.09
N GLU A 159 -2.58 -17.49 -11.37
CA GLU A 159 -1.61 -18.60 -11.30
C GLU A 159 -1.42 -19.34 -12.64
N CYS A 160 -2.46 -19.43 -13.48
CA CYS A 160 -2.35 -20.02 -14.83
C CYS A 160 -1.99 -19.01 -15.94
N GLY A 161 -1.93 -17.71 -15.64
CA GLY A 161 -1.56 -16.67 -16.61
C GLY A 161 -2.68 -16.21 -17.55
N ASP A 162 -3.94 -16.41 -17.17
CA ASP A 162 -5.10 -15.96 -17.94
C ASP A 162 -5.34 -14.46 -17.75
N GLU A 163 -4.58 -13.65 -18.49
CA GLU A 163 -4.65 -12.19 -18.44
C GLU A 163 -6.01 -11.62 -18.88
N GLU A 164 -6.70 -12.28 -19.81
CA GLU A 164 -7.97 -11.79 -20.36
C GLU A 164 -9.09 -11.89 -19.32
N THR A 165 -9.21 -13.04 -18.66
CA THR A 165 -10.17 -13.23 -17.55
C THR A 165 -9.82 -12.33 -16.36
N VAL A 166 -8.52 -12.21 -16.01
CA VAL A 166 -8.09 -11.34 -14.89
C VAL A 166 -8.43 -9.89 -15.17
N ARG A 167 -8.09 -9.37 -16.35
CA ARG A 167 -8.38 -7.99 -16.76
C ARG A 167 -9.88 -7.72 -16.77
N SER A 168 -10.67 -8.61 -17.37
CA SER A 168 -12.14 -8.47 -17.42
C SER A 168 -12.77 -8.44 -16.03
N ALA A 169 -12.43 -9.40 -15.15
CA ALA A 169 -12.98 -9.45 -13.79
C ALA A 169 -12.62 -8.22 -12.93
N VAL A 170 -11.44 -7.63 -13.12
CA VAL A 170 -11.00 -6.42 -12.39
C VAL A 170 -11.72 -5.16 -12.87
N TRP A 171 -12.00 -5.04 -14.18
CA TRP A 171 -12.81 -3.92 -14.71
C TRP A 171 -14.31 -4.10 -14.46
N GLU A 172 -14.81 -5.33 -14.22
CA GLU A 172 -16.15 -5.55 -13.68
C GLU A 172 -16.24 -5.23 -12.18
N ASN A 173 -15.19 -5.53 -11.40
CA ASN A 173 -15.13 -5.23 -9.97
C ASN A 173 -13.69 -4.93 -9.49
N PRO A 174 -13.33 -3.65 -9.34
CA PRO A 174 -12.03 -3.22 -8.82
C PRO A 174 -11.63 -3.79 -7.44
N ARG A 175 -12.60 -4.30 -6.65
CA ARG A 175 -12.33 -4.93 -5.35
C ARG A 175 -11.57 -6.25 -5.42
N TYR A 176 -11.35 -6.82 -6.61
CA TYR A 176 -10.39 -7.91 -6.80
C TYR A 176 -8.93 -7.47 -6.61
N PHE A 177 -8.61 -6.19 -6.82
CA PHE A 177 -7.27 -5.62 -6.63
C PHE A 177 -7.17 -4.64 -5.46
N VAL A 178 -8.25 -3.93 -5.07
CA VAL A 178 -8.19 -2.96 -3.96
C VAL A 178 -9.14 -3.36 -2.82
N SER A 179 -8.58 -3.56 -1.62
CA SER A 179 -9.33 -3.87 -0.40
C SER A 179 -10.18 -2.69 0.07
N SER A 180 -11.03 -2.88 1.08
CA SER A 180 -11.86 -1.81 1.65
C SER A 180 -11.11 -0.72 2.42
N GLY A 181 -9.79 -0.85 2.58
CA GLY A 181 -8.93 0.17 3.17
C GLY A 181 -7.75 0.49 2.25
N ASP A 182 -8.07 0.80 0.99
CA ASP A 182 -7.19 1.36 -0.05
C ASP A 182 -5.80 0.73 -0.16
N THR A 183 -5.76 -0.58 0.02
CA THR A 183 -4.55 -1.41 0.04
C THR A 183 -4.71 -2.62 -0.88
N PRO A 184 -3.62 -3.19 -1.41
CA PRO A 184 -3.67 -4.35 -2.29
C PRO A 184 -4.52 -5.50 -1.71
N ALA A 185 -5.47 -5.98 -2.49
CA ALA A 185 -6.38 -7.05 -2.08
C ALA A 185 -5.64 -8.36 -1.85
N ILE A 186 -6.04 -9.08 -0.80
CA ILE A 186 -5.38 -10.31 -0.37
C ILE A 186 -6.03 -11.52 -1.03
N LEU A 187 -5.26 -12.20 -1.87
CA LEU A 187 -5.66 -13.41 -2.59
C LEU A 187 -5.16 -14.70 -1.92
N GLN A 188 -4.31 -14.59 -0.89
CA GLN A 188 -3.94 -15.70 0.00
C GLN A 188 -3.98 -15.25 1.46
N GLU A 189 -5.06 -15.52 2.19
CA GLU A 189 -5.25 -15.02 3.56
C GLU A 189 -4.11 -15.40 4.53
N GLY A 190 -3.65 -16.66 4.49
CA GLY A 190 -2.63 -17.16 5.43
C GLY A 190 -1.28 -16.44 5.32
N SER A 191 -0.75 -16.30 4.10
CA SER A 191 0.54 -15.62 3.84
C SER A 191 0.38 -14.13 3.48
N ARG A 192 -0.86 -13.67 3.36
CA ARG A 192 -1.27 -12.32 2.89
C ARG A 192 -0.70 -11.91 1.52
N TYR A 193 -0.64 -12.84 0.57
CA TYR A 193 -0.20 -12.50 -0.79
C TYR A 193 -1.23 -11.63 -1.52
N ASN A 194 -0.76 -10.52 -2.08
CA ASN A 194 -1.48 -9.76 -3.11
C ASN A 194 -1.34 -10.46 -4.49
N ALA A 195 -1.97 -9.91 -5.54
CA ALA A 195 -1.89 -10.49 -6.89
C ALA A 195 -0.45 -10.58 -7.44
N LEU A 196 0.40 -9.58 -7.15
CA LEU A 196 1.76 -9.51 -7.70
C LEU A 196 2.72 -10.52 -7.09
N HIS A 197 2.59 -10.84 -5.79
CA HIS A 197 3.30 -11.98 -5.18
C HIS A 197 2.94 -13.30 -5.87
N ILE A 198 1.68 -13.50 -6.24
CA ILE A 198 1.19 -14.72 -6.88
C ILE A 198 1.71 -14.82 -8.31
N ALA A 199 1.63 -13.75 -9.10
CA ALA A 199 2.18 -13.68 -10.45
C ALA A 199 3.72 -13.86 -10.45
N SER A 200 4.42 -13.25 -9.49
CA SER A 200 5.87 -13.40 -9.31
C SER A 200 6.26 -14.84 -8.94
N LYS A 201 5.49 -15.48 -8.06
CA LYS A 201 5.66 -16.90 -7.72
C LYS A 201 5.40 -17.82 -8.91
N ALA A 202 4.44 -17.47 -9.77
CA ALA A 202 4.13 -18.19 -11.01
C ALA A 202 5.18 -17.95 -12.12
N ARG A 203 6.14 -17.04 -11.92
CA ARG A 203 7.18 -16.66 -12.88
C ARG A 203 6.60 -16.07 -14.18
N ASN A 204 5.42 -15.45 -14.12
CA ASN A 204 4.74 -14.88 -15.28
C ASN A 204 4.90 -13.34 -15.33
N ALA A 205 5.80 -12.86 -16.19
CA ALA A 205 6.06 -11.44 -16.36
C ALA A 205 4.91 -10.68 -17.03
N GLY A 206 4.24 -11.28 -18.02
CA GLY A 206 3.07 -10.66 -18.68
C GLY A 206 1.96 -10.34 -17.67
N MET A 207 1.61 -11.31 -16.82
CA MET A 207 0.66 -11.10 -15.73
C MET A 207 1.13 -10.05 -14.71
N CYS A 208 2.43 -9.96 -14.40
CA CYS A 208 2.96 -8.90 -13.53
C CYS A 208 2.79 -7.51 -14.16
N VAL A 209 3.13 -7.35 -15.44
CA VAL A 209 2.93 -6.10 -16.20
C VAL A 209 1.44 -5.78 -16.34
N ALA A 210 0.57 -6.77 -16.55
CA ALA A 210 -0.88 -6.60 -16.61
C ALA A 210 -1.45 -6.08 -15.27
N ILE A 211 -1.02 -6.64 -14.14
CA ILE A 211 -1.41 -6.16 -12.80
C ILE A 211 -0.93 -4.71 -12.60
N LEU A 212 0.36 -4.44 -12.86
CA LEU A 212 0.97 -3.12 -12.61
C LEU A 212 0.43 -2.02 -13.51
N SER A 213 0.14 -2.33 -14.78
CA SER A 213 -0.48 -1.39 -15.72
C SER A 213 -1.95 -1.07 -15.38
N ILE A 214 -2.70 -2.01 -14.80
CA ILE A 214 -4.07 -1.72 -14.33
C ILE A 214 -4.04 -0.85 -13.07
N VAL A 215 -3.25 -1.20 -12.06
CA VAL A 215 -3.23 -0.42 -10.80
C VAL A 215 -2.58 0.95 -10.94
N GLY A 216 -1.68 1.11 -11.92
CA GLY A 216 -1.07 2.40 -12.29
C GLY A 216 -1.89 3.24 -13.27
N ASP A 217 -3.06 2.78 -13.76
CA ASP A 217 -3.93 3.59 -14.63
C ASP A 217 -4.84 4.51 -13.79
N PRO A 218 -4.75 5.85 -13.92
CA PRO A 218 -5.68 6.77 -13.24
C PRO A 218 -7.15 6.49 -13.55
N LYS A 219 -7.48 5.88 -14.70
CA LYS A 219 -8.85 5.48 -15.04
C LYS A 219 -9.37 4.35 -14.15
N PHE A 220 -8.50 3.43 -13.71
CA PHE A 220 -8.88 2.37 -12.78
C PHE A 220 -9.24 2.96 -11.42
N VAL A 221 -8.47 3.95 -10.95
CA VAL A 221 -8.75 4.69 -9.72
C VAL A 221 -10.04 5.50 -9.82
N ALA A 222 -10.23 6.27 -10.90
CA ALA A 222 -11.47 6.99 -11.17
C ALA A 222 -12.68 6.04 -11.19
N HIS A 223 -12.53 4.86 -11.81
CA HIS A 223 -13.58 3.84 -11.85
C HIS A 223 -13.91 3.27 -10.45
N LEU A 224 -12.91 2.98 -9.61
CA LEU A 224 -13.08 2.43 -8.26
C LEU A 224 -13.83 3.39 -7.31
N TYR A 225 -13.48 4.68 -7.30
CA TYR A 225 -14.04 5.65 -6.35
C TYR A 225 -15.20 6.49 -6.92
N GLY A 226 -15.35 6.57 -8.25
CA GLY A 226 -16.25 7.54 -8.89
C GLY A 226 -15.75 8.98 -8.71
N GLU A 227 -14.44 9.17 -8.78
CA GLU A 227 -13.77 10.47 -8.63
C GLU A 227 -13.30 10.97 -10.01
N ASP A 228 -13.71 12.20 -10.36
CA ASP A 228 -13.45 12.80 -11.68
C ASP A 228 -12.17 13.66 -11.71
N ASP A 229 -11.48 13.89 -10.57
CA ASP A 229 -10.25 14.68 -10.52
C ASP A 229 -9.04 13.87 -11.03
N PRO A 230 -8.45 14.23 -12.19
CA PRO A 230 -7.35 13.48 -12.79
C PRO A 230 -6.04 13.56 -12.00
N ASN A 231 -5.85 14.59 -11.15
CA ASN A 231 -4.63 14.72 -10.32
C ASN A 231 -4.72 13.75 -9.14
N ASN A 232 -5.81 13.82 -8.38
CA ASN A 232 -6.05 12.93 -7.24
C ASN A 232 -6.10 11.45 -7.65
N CYS A 233 -6.65 11.15 -8.84
CA CYS A 233 -6.62 9.80 -9.40
C CYS A 233 -5.21 9.33 -9.81
N ARG A 234 -4.31 10.24 -10.21
CA ARG A 234 -2.90 9.92 -10.45
C ARG A 234 -2.16 9.66 -9.14
N ASP A 235 -2.26 10.57 -8.18
CA ASP A 235 -1.55 10.46 -6.90
C ASP A 235 -1.91 9.15 -6.19
N ARG A 236 -3.20 8.78 -6.20
CA ARG A 236 -3.67 7.48 -5.69
C ARG A 236 -3.18 6.28 -6.52
N ALA A 237 -3.07 6.39 -7.84
CA ALA A 237 -2.52 5.33 -8.68
C ALA A 237 -1.02 5.10 -8.39
N GLU A 238 -0.26 6.17 -8.18
CA GLU A 238 1.16 6.10 -7.80
C GLU A 238 1.34 5.46 -6.41
N ILE A 239 0.51 5.83 -5.43
CA ILE A 239 0.49 5.19 -4.10
C ILE A 239 0.10 3.71 -4.19
N LEU A 240 -0.93 3.36 -4.97
CA LEU A 240 -1.37 1.98 -5.11
C LEU A 240 -0.30 1.11 -5.80
N LEU A 241 0.40 1.67 -6.80
CA LEU A 241 1.50 1.04 -7.51
C LEU A 241 2.69 0.77 -6.57
N ASP A 242 3.08 1.75 -5.76
CA ASP A 242 4.08 1.58 -4.70
C ASP A 242 3.70 0.46 -3.72
N LEU A 243 2.47 0.50 -3.18
CA LEU A 243 1.97 -0.55 -2.28
C LEU A 243 2.01 -1.93 -2.95
N TYR A 244 1.70 -2.04 -4.24
CA TYR A 244 1.74 -3.31 -4.96
C TYR A 244 3.17 -3.86 -5.11
N LEU A 245 4.15 -2.99 -5.37
CA LEU A 245 5.57 -3.34 -5.55
C LEU A 245 6.29 -3.63 -4.23
N ASN A 246 5.96 -2.89 -3.16
CA ASN A 246 6.76 -2.80 -1.94
C ASN A 246 6.10 -3.40 -0.69
N THR A 247 4.79 -3.67 -0.68
CA THR A 247 4.15 -4.39 0.45
C THR A 247 4.73 -5.81 0.56
N PRO A 248 5.27 -6.22 1.72
CA PRO A 248 5.82 -7.56 1.92
C PRO A 248 4.75 -8.58 2.33
N ASP A 249 5.08 -9.87 2.18
CA ASP A 249 4.27 -10.99 2.68
C ASP A 249 4.27 -11.08 4.22
N LYS A 250 3.25 -11.73 4.80
CA LYS A 250 3.16 -11.91 6.27
C LYS A 250 4.15 -12.96 6.81
N GLY A 251 4.56 -13.93 6.00
CA GLY A 251 5.32 -15.09 6.44
C GLY A 251 6.80 -14.78 6.67
N LEU A 252 7.46 -14.25 5.63
CA LEU A 252 8.91 -14.01 5.61
C LEU A 252 9.26 -12.52 5.46
N ASN A 253 8.28 -11.62 5.38
CA ASN A 253 8.47 -10.22 5.05
C ASN A 253 9.12 -10.03 3.66
N GLU A 254 8.85 -10.94 2.74
CA GLU A 254 9.39 -10.94 1.38
C GLU A 254 8.45 -10.17 0.44
N THR A 255 8.98 -9.17 -0.29
CA THR A 255 8.24 -8.42 -1.32
C THR A 255 8.10 -9.23 -2.62
N PRO A 256 7.26 -8.82 -3.59
CA PRO A 256 7.20 -9.45 -4.92
C PRO A 256 8.56 -9.56 -5.61
N LEU A 257 9.47 -8.58 -5.42
CA LEU A 257 10.84 -8.65 -5.95
C LEU A 257 11.68 -9.75 -5.27
N HIS A 258 11.54 -9.96 -3.95
CA HIS A 258 12.15 -11.11 -3.27
C HIS A 258 11.64 -12.43 -3.87
N PHE A 259 10.34 -12.54 -4.15
CA PHE A 259 9.75 -13.72 -4.78
C PHE A 259 10.35 -13.96 -6.19
N ALA A 260 10.40 -12.92 -7.03
CA ALA A 260 10.93 -13.02 -8.39
C ALA A 260 12.40 -13.53 -8.40
N VAL A 261 13.26 -12.99 -7.53
CA VAL A 261 14.64 -13.47 -7.36
C VAL A 261 14.68 -14.89 -6.83
N LYS A 262 13.95 -15.17 -5.74
CA LYS A 262 13.89 -16.49 -5.09
C LYS A 262 13.46 -17.63 -6.02
N PHE A 263 12.57 -17.35 -6.97
CA PHE A 263 12.13 -18.31 -7.99
C PHE A 263 12.90 -18.22 -9.32
N GLY A 264 13.96 -17.40 -9.40
CA GLY A 264 14.79 -17.25 -10.60
C GLY A 264 14.00 -16.80 -11.82
N ALA A 265 13.05 -15.88 -11.64
CA ALA A 265 12.18 -15.37 -12.70
C ALA A 265 12.78 -14.08 -13.30
N VAL A 266 13.73 -14.22 -14.23
CA VAL A 266 14.46 -13.10 -14.85
C VAL A 266 13.50 -12.04 -15.38
N ASP A 267 12.58 -12.45 -16.25
CA ASP A 267 11.60 -11.57 -16.92
C ASP A 267 10.72 -10.81 -15.91
N VAL A 268 10.40 -11.43 -14.76
CA VAL A 268 9.66 -10.78 -13.68
C VAL A 268 10.55 -9.79 -12.94
N VAL A 269 11.81 -10.13 -12.64
CA VAL A 269 12.77 -9.19 -12.05
C VAL A 269 12.93 -7.97 -12.95
N GLU A 270 13.11 -8.16 -14.26
CA GLU A 270 13.21 -7.06 -15.24
C GLU A 270 11.95 -6.20 -15.25
N ALA A 271 10.76 -6.82 -15.33
CA ALA A 271 9.49 -6.10 -15.28
C ALA A 271 9.35 -5.25 -14.00
N LEU A 272 9.65 -5.81 -12.83
CA LEU A 272 9.56 -5.10 -11.54
C LEU A 272 10.56 -3.94 -11.46
N VAL A 273 11.85 -4.15 -11.78
CA VAL A 273 12.88 -3.09 -11.71
C VAL A 273 12.80 -2.06 -12.84
N SER A 274 11.83 -2.18 -13.75
CA SER A 274 11.49 -1.14 -14.72
C SER A 274 10.70 0.02 -14.09
N TYR A 275 10.00 -0.23 -12.97
CA TYR A 275 9.22 0.78 -12.24
C TYR A 275 10.11 1.52 -11.25
N PRO A 276 10.15 2.87 -11.26
CA PRO A 276 11.00 3.66 -10.36
C PRO A 276 10.60 3.54 -8.88
N GLN A 277 9.34 3.19 -8.59
CA GLN A 277 8.86 2.93 -7.23
C GLN A 277 9.37 1.61 -6.65
N CYS A 278 9.90 0.67 -7.46
CA CYS A 278 10.28 -0.65 -6.97
C CYS A 278 11.56 -0.58 -6.11
N ASP A 279 11.42 -0.77 -4.80
CA ASP A 279 12.55 -0.71 -3.87
C ASP A 279 13.34 -2.03 -3.88
N LYS A 280 14.63 -1.92 -4.21
CA LYS A 280 15.59 -3.03 -4.28
C LYS A 280 16.30 -3.31 -2.94
N GLU A 281 16.13 -2.45 -1.94
CA GLU A 281 16.86 -2.45 -0.66
C GLU A 281 15.97 -2.84 0.54
N LEU A 282 14.67 -3.08 0.33
CA LEU A 282 13.77 -3.62 1.36
C LEU A 282 14.28 -4.96 1.88
N ARG A 283 14.21 -5.15 3.20
CA ARG A 283 14.76 -6.34 3.88
C ARG A 283 13.66 -7.29 4.33
N ASN A 284 13.86 -8.59 4.05
CA ASN A 284 13.04 -9.66 4.60
C ASN A 284 13.30 -9.88 6.11
N LYS A 285 12.57 -10.83 6.71
CA LYS A 285 12.68 -11.21 8.13
C LYS A 285 14.08 -11.69 8.55
N TYR A 286 14.92 -12.10 7.59
CA TYR A 286 16.31 -12.49 7.82
C TYR A 286 17.30 -11.34 7.59
N GLY A 287 16.82 -10.12 7.33
CA GLY A 287 17.64 -8.94 7.05
C GLY A 287 18.21 -8.90 5.63
N GLN A 288 17.82 -9.82 4.75
CA GLN A 288 18.33 -9.92 3.38
C GLN A 288 17.54 -9.00 2.44
N ILE A 289 18.25 -8.30 1.55
CA ILE A 289 17.65 -7.64 0.38
C ILE A 289 17.39 -8.67 -0.74
N PRO A 290 16.54 -8.40 -1.76
CA PRO A 290 16.29 -9.32 -2.87
C PRO A 290 17.55 -9.95 -3.49
N LYS A 291 18.63 -9.18 -3.65
CA LYS A 291 19.92 -9.64 -4.19
C LYS A 291 20.63 -10.71 -3.34
N ASP A 292 20.38 -10.70 -2.04
CA ASP A 292 20.98 -11.61 -1.05
C ASP A 292 20.12 -12.85 -0.79
N VAL A 293 18.91 -12.93 -1.38
CA VAL A 293 18.00 -14.07 -1.21
C VAL A 293 18.54 -15.30 -1.93
N SER A 294 18.59 -16.43 -1.21
CA SER A 294 18.92 -17.73 -1.79
C SER A 294 17.80 -18.24 -2.68
N PHE A 295 18.15 -18.72 -3.88
CA PHE A 295 17.21 -19.37 -4.79
C PHE A 295 16.54 -20.59 -4.12
N HIS A 296 15.21 -20.65 -4.23
CA HIS A 296 14.45 -21.80 -3.76
C HIS A 296 14.71 -23.00 -4.69
N ARG A 297 15.34 -24.06 -4.15
CA ARG A 297 15.85 -25.25 -4.88
C ARG A 297 17.09 -24.93 -5.72
N ALA A 298 18.18 -24.58 -5.03
CA ALA A 298 19.46 -24.21 -5.60
C ALA A 298 20.04 -25.22 -6.62
N ASP A 299 19.69 -26.50 -6.53
CA ASP A 299 20.25 -27.61 -7.33
C ASP A 299 19.92 -27.56 -8.84
N LYS A 300 19.11 -26.60 -9.31
CA LYS A 300 18.67 -26.50 -10.72
C LYS A 300 18.74 -25.10 -11.35
N VAL A 301 19.19 -24.07 -10.62
CA VAL A 301 19.30 -22.72 -11.21
C VAL A 301 20.61 -22.62 -11.99
N ASN A 302 20.51 -22.47 -13.31
CA ASN A 302 21.65 -22.28 -14.20
C ASN A 302 22.47 -21.04 -13.75
N PRO A 303 23.80 -21.11 -13.60
CA PRO A 303 24.64 -19.97 -13.21
C PRO A 303 24.41 -18.69 -14.02
N GLY A 304 24.04 -18.81 -15.31
CA GLY A 304 23.67 -17.67 -16.15
C GLY A 304 22.49 -16.85 -15.60
N VAL A 305 21.42 -17.51 -15.14
CA VAL A 305 20.22 -16.86 -14.56
C VAL A 305 20.57 -16.07 -13.30
N LYS A 306 21.49 -16.59 -12.47
CA LYS A 306 21.98 -15.88 -11.29
C LYS A 306 22.73 -14.60 -11.66
N HIS A 307 23.62 -14.68 -12.66
CA HIS A 307 24.39 -13.54 -13.15
C HIS A 307 23.47 -12.45 -13.75
N GLU A 308 22.48 -12.87 -14.54
CA GLU A 308 21.51 -11.98 -15.18
C GLU A 308 20.63 -11.23 -14.17
N ILE A 309 20.08 -11.92 -13.18
CA ILE A 309 19.32 -11.29 -12.09
C ILE A 309 20.19 -10.30 -11.31
N TYR A 310 21.46 -10.61 -11.04
CA TYR A 310 22.38 -9.69 -10.38
C TYR A 310 22.73 -8.46 -11.23
N SER A 311 22.75 -8.60 -12.55
CA SER A 311 22.87 -7.48 -13.49
C SER A 311 21.65 -6.54 -13.42
N LEU A 312 20.43 -7.10 -13.44
CA LEU A 312 19.16 -6.36 -13.36
C LEU A 312 18.97 -5.65 -11.99
N LEU A 313 19.37 -6.30 -10.91
CA LEU A 313 19.32 -5.71 -9.56
C LEU A 313 20.40 -4.63 -9.35
N GLY A 314 21.52 -4.69 -10.08
CA GLY A 314 22.57 -3.68 -10.03
C GLY A 314 22.11 -2.28 -10.43
N ASP A 315 22.98 -1.30 -10.20
CA ASP A 315 22.80 0.04 -10.74
C ASP A 315 23.12 0.05 -12.23
N ARG A 316 22.17 0.54 -13.03
CA ARG A 316 22.33 0.69 -14.48
C ARG A 316 22.88 2.09 -14.77
N PHE A 317 24.12 2.11 -15.26
CA PHE A 317 24.81 3.30 -15.72
C PHE A 317 24.69 3.40 -17.24
N TYR A 318 24.32 4.58 -17.72
CA TYR A 318 24.20 4.91 -19.14
C TYR A 318 25.34 5.84 -19.54
N VAL A 319 25.98 5.53 -20.66
CA VAL A 319 27.06 6.34 -21.22
C VAL A 319 26.59 6.86 -22.58
N PRO A 320 26.25 8.16 -22.70
CA PRO A 320 25.73 8.71 -23.95
C PRO A 320 26.85 8.81 -24.98
N VAL A 321 26.56 8.41 -26.21
CA VAL A 321 27.47 8.61 -27.36
C VAL A 321 26.91 9.75 -28.20
N LEU A 322 27.51 10.92 -28.06
CA LEU A 322 27.13 12.14 -28.77
C LEU A 322 27.68 12.08 -30.20
N ARG A 323 26.87 12.48 -31.17
CA ARG A 323 27.20 12.51 -32.60
C ARG A 323 26.65 13.80 -33.20
N SER A 324 27.34 14.40 -34.16
CA SER A 324 26.74 15.44 -35.00
C SER A 324 25.73 14.80 -35.95
N GLU A 325 24.64 15.51 -36.26
CA GLU A 325 23.53 14.97 -37.08
C GLU A 325 23.98 14.60 -38.50
N ASP A 326 24.99 15.30 -39.01
CA ASP A 326 25.63 15.12 -40.32
C ASP A 326 26.80 14.12 -40.30
N ASN A 327 27.19 13.60 -39.14
CA ASN A 327 28.42 12.82 -38.90
C ASN A 327 29.74 13.51 -39.33
N SER A 328 29.76 14.85 -39.45
CA SER A 328 31.00 15.61 -39.75
C SER A 328 32.00 15.65 -38.59
N ILE A 329 31.53 15.45 -37.35
CA ILE A 329 32.34 15.43 -36.13
C ILE A 329 32.46 13.99 -35.63
N GLN A 330 33.65 13.60 -35.16
CA GLN A 330 33.83 12.28 -34.54
C GLN A 330 32.93 12.14 -33.30
N PRO A 331 32.34 10.95 -33.06
CA PRO A 331 31.52 10.71 -31.89
C PRO A 331 32.30 10.93 -30.60
N THR A 332 31.72 11.67 -29.66
CA THR A 332 32.28 11.85 -28.31
C THR A 332 31.47 11.06 -27.29
N VAL A 333 32.17 10.51 -26.30
CA VAL A 333 31.56 9.83 -25.16
C VAL A 333 31.26 10.90 -24.12
N GLY A 334 30.00 11.07 -23.74
CA GLY A 334 29.59 11.98 -22.66
C GLY A 334 29.67 11.32 -21.29
N ASP A 335 29.40 12.11 -20.24
CA ASP A 335 29.50 11.66 -18.86
C ASP A 335 28.51 10.54 -18.51
N VAL A 336 28.94 9.68 -17.58
CA VAL A 336 28.16 8.54 -17.11
C VAL A 336 27.01 9.03 -16.22
N PHE A 337 25.77 8.73 -16.60
CA PHE A 337 24.59 9.06 -15.82
C PHE A 337 23.82 7.80 -15.40
N SER A 338 22.86 7.94 -14.50
CA SER A 338 21.93 6.85 -14.13
C SER A 338 20.52 7.41 -13.94
N PRO A 339 19.46 6.57 -13.88
CA PRO A 339 18.10 7.05 -13.60
C PRO A 339 17.97 7.75 -12.23
N LYS A 340 18.90 7.49 -11.29
CA LYS A 340 18.99 8.14 -9.97
C LYS A 340 19.81 9.44 -9.99
N CYS A 341 20.57 9.68 -11.05
CA CYS A 341 21.45 10.84 -11.25
C CYS A 341 21.47 11.17 -12.75
N PRO A 342 20.44 11.89 -13.25
CA PRO A 342 20.34 12.26 -14.67
C PRO A 342 21.49 13.18 -15.10
N PRO A 343 21.78 13.27 -16.42
CA PRO A 343 22.85 14.07 -16.99
C PRO A 343 22.52 15.58 -17.04
#